data_AF-A0A6L7XNT1-F1
#
_entry.id   AF-A0A6L7XNT1-F1
#
_cell.length_a   1.000
_cell.length_b   1.000
_cell.length_c   1.000
_cell.angle_alpha   90.00
_cell.angle_beta   90.00
_cell.angle_gamma   90.00
#
_symmetry.space_group_name_H-M   'P 1'
#
loop_
_entity.id
_entity.type
_entity.pdbx_description
1 polymer ?
#
loop_
_entity_poly.entity_id
_entity_poly.type
_entity_poly.pdbx_seq_one_letter_code
_entity_poly.pdbx_strand_id
1 'polypeptide(L)'
;MAGGAGNGELAPRLGFGTGTTVQRPLHQAWAVVEHPPPTFAHCLVRAFGAEPDLTVTTHEAGNKTVLYLGGHLATAGIARSADDQIDATKQVLARALPHVDLTHARFGTVRVARAEPARAAAGRTDDAFLAARGNALLCFPVKLSLAPRLGDLFLSEVAGLKPVASPRAGACVVQGEQDAPRQLELARRPWA
;
A
#
# COMPACT_ATOMS: atom_id res chain seq x y z
N MET A 1 1.80 1.10 -16.75
CA MET A 1 1.81 -0.03 -15.79
C MET A 1 1.67 0.50 -14.38
N ALA A 2 0.53 0.25 -13.74
CA ALA A 2 0.28 0.59 -12.35
C ALA A 2 0.00 -0.68 -11.52
N GLY A 3 0.80 -1.74 -11.73
CA GLY A 3 0.55 -3.09 -11.20
C GLY A 3 1.11 -3.36 -9.80
N GLY A 4 1.52 -2.33 -9.06
CA GLY A 4 2.11 -2.50 -7.72
C GLY A 4 3.30 -3.46 -7.74
N ALA A 5 3.26 -4.52 -6.94
CA ALA A 5 4.33 -5.53 -6.88
C ALA A 5 4.53 -6.27 -8.22
N GLY A 6 3.48 -6.41 -9.04
CA GLY A 6 3.58 -7.01 -10.38
C GLY A 6 4.49 -6.24 -11.34
N ASN A 7 4.75 -4.95 -11.07
CA ASN A 7 5.73 -4.19 -11.84
C ASN A 7 7.15 -4.77 -11.74
N GLY A 8 7.49 -5.53 -10.68
CA GLY A 8 8.82 -6.14 -10.55
C GLY A 8 9.13 -7.19 -11.60
N GLU A 9 8.11 -7.93 -12.06
CA GLU A 9 8.24 -8.89 -13.16
C GLU A 9 8.13 -8.20 -14.53
N LEU A 10 7.25 -7.20 -14.66
CA LEU A 10 6.95 -6.56 -15.94
C LEU A 10 8.03 -5.55 -16.37
N ALA A 11 8.64 -4.83 -15.43
CA ALA A 11 9.60 -3.76 -15.73
C ALA A 11 10.81 -4.26 -16.55
N PRO A 12 11.50 -5.37 -16.18
CA PRO A 12 12.61 -5.88 -16.98
C PRO A 12 12.20 -6.32 -18.39
N ARG A 13 11.02 -6.94 -18.53
CA ARG A 13 10.49 -7.41 -19.83
C ARG A 13 10.21 -6.26 -20.80
N LEU A 14 9.92 -5.07 -20.29
CA LEU A 14 9.69 -3.86 -21.07
C LEU A 14 10.95 -2.97 -21.15
N GLY A 15 12.10 -3.52 -20.75
CA GLY A 15 13.39 -2.88 -20.89
C GLY A 15 13.74 -1.88 -19.78
N PHE A 16 12.95 -1.72 -18.72
CA PHE A 16 13.29 -0.77 -17.64
C PHE A 16 14.51 -1.20 -16.78
N GLY A 17 15.11 -2.35 -17.08
CA GLY A 17 16.22 -2.93 -16.34
C GLY A 17 15.77 -3.79 -15.16
N THR A 18 16.68 -4.63 -14.67
CA THR A 18 16.49 -5.38 -13.44
C THR A 18 16.72 -4.49 -12.23
N GLY A 19 15.96 -4.70 -11.17
CA GLY A 19 16.14 -3.96 -9.92
C GLY A 19 15.60 -2.53 -9.94
N THR A 20 14.69 -2.20 -10.88
CA THR A 20 14.00 -0.89 -10.95
C THR A 20 12.86 -0.77 -9.93
N THR A 21 12.51 -1.87 -9.26
CA THR A 21 11.46 -1.93 -8.25
C THR A 21 12.01 -2.58 -6.98
N VAL A 22 11.59 -2.09 -5.82
CA VAL A 22 11.93 -2.66 -4.50
C VAL A 22 10.66 -2.97 -3.73
N GLN A 23 10.68 -4.05 -2.96
CA GLN A 23 9.63 -4.38 -2.00
C GLN A 23 10.07 -3.96 -0.59
N ARG A 24 9.20 -3.26 0.13
CA ARG A 24 9.42 -2.87 1.53
C ARG A 24 8.33 -3.49 2.40
N PRO A 25 8.58 -4.69 2.96
CA PRO A 25 7.57 -5.41 3.73
C PRO A 25 7.16 -4.66 4.99
N LEU A 26 5.98 -4.99 5.49
CA LEU A 26 5.39 -4.55 6.75
C LEU A 26 4.66 -5.75 7.36
N HIS A 27 4.67 -5.85 8.69
CA HIS A 27 3.87 -6.80 9.43
C HIS A 27 2.86 -6.03 10.29
N GLN A 28 1.75 -5.62 9.69
CA GLN A 28 0.72 -4.85 10.38
C GLN A 28 -0.06 -5.74 11.35
N ALA A 29 -0.68 -5.11 12.33
CA ALA A 29 -1.59 -5.76 13.26
C ALA A 29 -2.97 -5.11 13.22
N TRP A 30 -3.97 -5.82 13.72
CA TRP A 30 -5.29 -5.28 13.96
C TRP A 30 -5.83 -5.79 15.28
N ALA A 31 -6.70 -5.00 15.90
CA ALA A 31 -7.42 -5.36 17.12
C ALA A 31 -8.91 -5.01 16.94
N VAL A 32 -9.78 -6.00 17.08
CA VAL A 32 -11.22 -5.78 17.18
C VAL A 32 -11.55 -5.51 18.64
N VAL A 33 -12.13 -4.35 18.90
CA VAL A 33 -12.42 -3.82 20.24
C VAL A 33 -13.86 -3.31 20.30
N GLU A 34 -14.42 -3.27 21.50
CA GLU A 34 -15.78 -2.79 21.72
C GLU A 34 -15.79 -1.27 21.82
N HIS A 35 -16.39 -0.62 20.82
CA HIS A 35 -16.75 0.80 20.81
C HIS A 35 -15.73 1.80 21.41
N PRO A 36 -14.43 1.75 21.08
CA PRO A 36 -13.54 2.83 21.43
C PRO A 36 -13.95 4.11 20.67
N PRO A 37 -13.62 5.30 21.21
CA PRO A 37 -13.69 6.52 20.42
C PRO A 37 -12.89 6.37 19.11
N PRO A 38 -13.40 6.84 17.96
CA PRO A 38 -12.67 6.80 16.70
C PRO A 38 -11.30 7.45 16.82
N THR A 39 -10.24 6.66 16.66
CA THR A 39 -8.85 7.10 16.84
C THR A 39 -8.11 7.05 15.51
N PHE A 40 -7.60 8.21 15.09
CA PHE A 40 -6.76 8.38 13.91
C PHE A 40 -5.51 9.16 14.34
N ALA A 41 -4.44 8.45 14.67
CA ALA A 41 -3.32 9.05 15.37
C ALA A 41 -1.97 8.45 14.99
N HIS A 42 -0.94 9.27 15.14
CA HIS A 42 0.45 8.84 15.23
C HIS A 42 0.90 9.00 16.67
N CYS A 43 1.22 7.90 17.34
CA CYS A 43 1.69 7.92 18.72
C CYS A 43 3.22 7.93 18.75
N LEU A 44 3.78 8.95 19.41
CA LEU A 44 5.21 9.11 19.64
C LEU A 44 5.50 8.74 21.10
N VAL A 45 5.80 7.47 21.32
CA VAL A 45 6.17 6.92 22.64
C VAL A 45 7.66 7.11 22.90
N ARG A 46 8.49 7.04 21.84
CA ARG A 46 9.89 7.44 21.86
C ARG A 46 9.99 8.88 21.34
N ALA A 47 10.63 9.75 22.11
CA ALA A 47 10.74 11.18 21.79
C ALA A 47 11.57 11.49 20.53
N PHE A 48 12.37 10.54 20.03
CA PHE A 48 13.30 10.74 18.92
C PHE A 48 13.20 9.60 17.89
N GLY A 49 12.67 9.89 16.70
CA GLY A 49 12.57 8.95 15.59
C GLY A 49 11.84 9.54 14.38
N ALA A 50 12.22 9.14 13.17
CA ALA A 50 11.59 9.60 11.93
C ALA A 50 10.26 8.87 11.61
N GLU A 51 9.94 7.81 12.35
CA GLU A 51 8.72 7.00 12.20
C GLU A 51 7.96 6.97 13.54
N PRO A 52 6.63 7.14 13.54
CA PRO A 52 5.84 7.02 14.75
C PRO A 52 5.88 5.60 15.30
N ASP A 53 5.88 5.43 16.62
CA ASP A 53 5.91 4.10 17.25
C ASP A 53 4.70 3.26 16.88
N LEU A 54 3.55 3.93 16.85
CA LEU A 54 2.27 3.36 16.45
C LEU A 54 1.55 4.34 15.53
N THR A 55 1.01 3.84 14.44
CA THR A 55 -0.03 4.54 13.67
C THR A 55 -1.33 3.80 13.83
N VAL A 56 -2.37 4.50 14.24
CA VAL A 56 -3.70 3.93 14.49
C VAL A 56 -4.67 4.52 13.48
N THR A 57 -5.41 3.66 12.81
CA THR A 57 -6.61 4.04 12.04
C THR A 57 -7.76 3.18 12.50
N THR A 58 -8.92 3.78 12.67
CA THR A 58 -10.11 3.10 13.15
C THR A 58 -11.04 2.77 11.98
N HIS A 59 -11.55 1.54 11.93
CA HIS A 59 -12.44 1.04 10.89
C HIS A 59 -13.66 0.39 11.51
N GLU A 60 -14.84 0.74 11.02
CA GLU A 60 -16.09 0.08 11.44
C GLU A 60 -16.20 -1.33 10.82
N ALA A 61 -16.69 -2.27 11.63
CA ALA A 61 -16.96 -3.66 11.24
C ALA A 61 -18.26 -4.14 11.91
N GLY A 62 -19.40 -3.73 11.34
CA GLY A 62 -20.72 -4.00 11.92
C GLY A 62 -20.89 -3.26 13.24
N ASN A 63 -21.21 -3.98 14.33
CA ASN A 63 -21.27 -3.42 15.68
C ASN A 63 -19.91 -3.35 16.39
N LYS A 64 -18.82 -3.73 15.72
CA LYS A 64 -17.47 -3.72 16.30
C LYS A 64 -16.60 -2.67 15.64
N THR A 65 -15.53 -2.32 16.34
CA THR A 65 -14.53 -1.38 15.84
C THR A 65 -13.19 -2.09 15.69
N VAL A 66 -12.50 -1.83 14.59
CA VAL A 66 -11.18 -2.39 14.31
C VAL A 66 -10.14 -1.27 14.36
N LEU A 67 -9.18 -1.41 15.26
CA LEU A 67 -7.96 -0.61 15.24
C LEU A 67 -6.98 -1.30 14.29
N TYR A 68 -6.61 -0.63 13.20
CA TYR A 68 -5.57 -1.08 12.28
C TYR A 68 -4.27 -0.35 12.57
N LEU A 69 -3.19 -1.13 12.73
CA LEU A 69 -2.01 -0.73 13.49
C LEU A 69 -0.75 -0.86 12.64
N GLY A 70 -0.13 0.29 12.40
CA GLY A 70 1.09 0.46 11.61
C GLY A 70 2.16 1.26 12.34
N GLY A 71 2.98 1.98 11.58
CA GLY A 71 4.16 2.68 12.09
C GLY A 71 5.31 1.73 12.40
N HIS A 72 6.16 2.11 13.35
CA HIS A 72 7.34 1.33 13.73
C HIS A 72 6.98 -0.08 14.20
N LEU A 73 5.84 -0.27 14.87
CA LEU A 73 5.30 -1.58 15.22
C LEU A 73 5.30 -2.54 14.02
N ALA A 74 4.87 -2.07 12.85
CA ALA A 74 4.76 -2.88 11.64
C ALA A 74 6.10 -3.02 10.89
N THR A 75 6.94 -1.99 10.93
CA THR A 75 8.29 -2.02 10.33
C THR A 75 9.22 -2.97 11.10
N ALA A 76 9.26 -2.88 12.43
CA ALA A 76 10.05 -3.80 13.26
C ALA A 76 9.45 -5.21 13.31
N GLY A 77 8.15 -5.34 13.09
CA GLY A 77 7.42 -6.61 13.15
C GLY A 77 7.77 -7.61 12.05
N ILE A 78 8.50 -7.22 11.00
CA ILE A 78 8.85 -8.10 9.86
C ILE A 78 9.61 -9.35 10.33
N ALA A 79 10.45 -9.21 11.36
CA ALA A 79 11.22 -10.32 11.94
C ALA A 79 10.43 -11.17 12.95
N ARG A 80 9.21 -10.76 13.33
CA ARG A 80 8.40 -11.44 14.35
C ARG A 80 7.49 -12.51 13.74
N SER A 81 7.23 -13.55 14.52
CA SER A 81 6.10 -14.45 14.27
C SER A 81 4.76 -13.70 14.42
N ALA A 82 3.65 -14.32 14.02
CA ALA A 82 2.34 -13.71 14.21
C ALA A 82 2.03 -13.50 15.70
N ASP A 83 2.32 -14.49 16.55
CA ASP A 83 2.06 -14.42 17.99
C ASP A 83 2.95 -13.37 18.67
N ASP A 84 4.25 -13.34 18.35
CA ASP A 84 5.16 -12.31 18.89
C ASP A 84 4.74 -10.90 18.46
N GLN A 85 4.20 -10.75 17.24
CA GLN A 85 3.70 -9.47 16.75
C GLN A 85 2.41 -9.07 17.46
N ILE A 86 1.52 -10.02 17.77
CA ILE A 86 0.32 -9.78 18.57
C ILE A 86 0.71 -9.36 19.99
N ASP A 87 1.69 -10.01 20.61
CA ASP A 87 2.13 -9.64 21.96
C ASP A 87 2.82 -8.28 22.00
N ALA A 88 3.66 -7.97 21.00
CA ALA A 88 4.20 -6.62 20.83
C ALA A 88 3.08 -5.57 20.62
N THR A 89 2.02 -5.93 19.91
CA THR A 89 0.85 -5.08 19.67
C THR A 89 0.12 -4.75 20.98
N LYS A 90 -0.18 -5.76 21.81
CA LYS A 90 -0.82 -5.57 23.13
C LYS A 90 0.00 -4.63 24.01
N GLN A 91 1.32 -4.83 24.07
CA GLN A 91 2.22 -3.99 24.86
C GLN A 91 2.25 -2.53 24.38
N VAL A 92 2.26 -2.32 23.06
CA VAL A 92 2.27 -0.96 22.49
C VAL A 92 0.92 -0.27 22.70
N LEU A 93 -0.20 -0.97 22.53
CA LEU A 93 -1.53 -0.41 22.79
C LEU A 93 -1.72 -0.02 24.26
N ALA A 94 -1.29 -0.87 25.21
CA ALA A 94 -1.38 -0.55 26.64
C ALA A 94 -0.61 0.74 27.01
N ARG A 95 0.47 1.06 26.28
CA ARG A 95 1.23 2.30 26.47
C ARG A 95 0.64 3.49 25.72
N ALA A 96 0.23 3.29 24.46
CA ALA A 96 -0.18 4.37 23.56
C ALA A 96 -1.65 4.77 23.75
N LEU A 97 -2.51 3.82 24.10
CA LEU A 97 -3.96 3.98 24.24
C LEU A 97 -4.46 3.25 25.52
N PRO A 98 -3.99 3.65 26.71
CA PRO A 98 -4.32 2.96 27.97
C PRO A 98 -5.81 3.01 28.34
N HIS A 99 -6.58 3.89 27.68
CA HIS A 99 -8.02 4.05 27.87
C HIS A 99 -8.87 3.08 27.03
N VAL A 100 -8.25 2.34 26.10
CA VAL A 100 -8.95 1.34 25.29
C VAL A 100 -9.00 0.02 26.05
N ASP A 101 -10.19 -0.50 26.31
CA ASP A 101 -10.37 -1.83 26.90
C ASP A 101 -10.00 -2.93 25.90
N LEU A 102 -9.03 -3.77 26.30
CA LEU A 102 -8.53 -4.89 25.49
C LEU A 102 -8.94 -6.25 26.05
N THR A 103 -9.74 -6.31 27.12
CA THR A 103 -10.06 -7.55 27.85
C THR A 103 -10.66 -8.62 26.95
N HIS A 104 -11.54 -8.23 26.02
CA HIS A 104 -12.17 -9.12 25.04
C HIS A 104 -11.71 -8.85 23.61
N ALA A 105 -10.57 -8.17 23.44
CA ALA A 105 -10.08 -7.82 22.13
C ALA A 105 -9.62 -9.05 21.35
N ARG A 106 -10.01 -9.11 20.08
CA ARG A 106 -9.49 -10.10 19.14
C ARG A 106 -8.37 -9.49 18.32
N PHE A 107 -7.23 -10.16 18.25
CA PHE A 107 -6.07 -9.69 17.51
C PHE A 107 -5.81 -10.53 16.27
N GLY A 108 -5.12 -9.94 15.31
CA GLY A 108 -4.49 -10.65 14.22
C GLY A 108 -3.47 -9.78 13.51
N THR A 109 -2.79 -10.37 12.53
CA THR A 109 -1.74 -9.68 11.78
C THR A 109 -1.94 -9.84 10.28
N VAL A 110 -1.32 -8.94 9.52
CA VAL A 110 -1.28 -9.01 8.07
C VAL A 110 0.10 -8.61 7.57
N ARG A 111 0.68 -9.44 6.71
CA ARG A 111 1.93 -9.12 6.02
C ARG A 111 1.61 -8.46 4.69
N VAL A 112 2.17 -7.27 4.47
CA VAL A 112 1.97 -6.49 3.24
C VAL A 112 3.33 -6.07 2.71
N ALA A 113 3.53 -6.19 1.40
CA ALA A 113 4.73 -5.69 0.74
C ALA A 113 4.40 -4.40 -0.03
N ARG A 114 5.04 -3.29 0.36
CA ARG A 114 4.95 -2.05 -0.40
C ARG A 114 5.85 -2.15 -1.62
N ALA A 115 5.29 -1.95 -2.80
CA ALA A 115 6.05 -1.86 -4.03
C ALA A 115 6.43 -0.41 -4.31
N GLU A 116 7.73 -0.14 -4.42
CA GLU A 116 8.30 1.18 -4.64
C GLU A 116 9.30 1.13 -5.82
N PRO A 117 9.56 2.26 -6.51
CA PRO A 117 10.68 2.33 -7.43
C PRO A 117 12.00 2.19 -6.64
N ALA A 118 12.94 1.41 -7.17
CA ALA A 118 14.27 1.33 -6.59
C ALA A 118 15.07 2.57 -7.01
N ARG A 119 15.29 3.50 -6.09
CA ARG A 119 16.24 4.61 -6.29
C ARG A 119 17.61 4.24 -5.74
N ALA A 120 18.65 4.43 -6.54
CA ALA A 120 20.01 4.51 -6.05
C ALA A 120 20.13 5.78 -5.18
N ALA A 121 20.43 5.62 -3.90
CA ALA A 121 20.75 6.67 -2.91
C ALA A 121 19.59 7.53 -2.32
N ALA A 122 19.35 7.26 -1.03
CA ALA A 122 19.15 8.23 0.07
C ALA A 122 17.96 9.21 -0.01
N GLY A 123 16.73 8.72 0.17
CA GLY A 123 15.63 9.57 0.60
C GLY A 123 14.27 8.91 0.48
N ARG A 124 13.39 9.16 1.46
CA ARG A 124 11.96 8.89 1.30
C ARG A 124 11.45 9.76 0.16
N THR A 125 10.88 9.16 -0.88
CA THR A 125 10.30 9.92 -1.99
C THR A 125 9.00 10.55 -1.53
N ASP A 126 8.91 11.88 -1.64
CA ASP A 126 7.72 12.64 -1.29
C ASP A 126 6.81 12.95 -2.50
N ASP A 127 7.15 12.44 -3.69
CA ASP A 127 6.33 12.54 -4.90
C ASP A 127 6.10 11.15 -5.54
N ALA A 128 5.07 11.04 -6.39
CA ALA A 128 4.82 9.90 -7.23
C ALA A 128 5.96 9.68 -8.24
N PHE A 129 6.05 8.47 -8.79
CA PHE A 129 7.06 8.09 -9.75
C PHE A 129 6.43 7.64 -11.08
N LEU A 130 6.97 8.18 -12.17
CA LEU A 130 6.69 7.78 -13.53
C LEU A 130 8.00 7.70 -14.31
N ALA A 131 8.19 6.62 -15.06
CA ALA A 131 9.28 6.50 -16.02
C ALA A 131 8.73 6.01 -17.36
N ALA A 132 9.19 6.63 -18.45
CA ALA A 132 8.80 6.25 -19.81
C ALA A 132 9.94 5.47 -20.50
N ARG A 133 9.56 4.45 -21.28
CA ARG A 133 10.46 3.75 -22.21
C ARG A 133 9.67 3.28 -23.42
N GLY A 134 9.94 3.88 -24.58
CA GLY A 134 9.13 3.65 -25.78
C GLY A 134 7.66 4.01 -25.52
N ASN A 135 6.75 3.08 -25.75
CA ASN A 135 5.32 3.23 -25.47
C ASN A 135 4.91 2.68 -24.08
N ALA A 136 5.87 2.32 -23.22
CA ALA A 136 5.60 1.81 -21.88
C ALA A 136 5.83 2.90 -20.83
N LEU A 137 4.88 3.01 -19.89
CA LEU A 137 5.00 3.85 -18.71
C LEU A 137 5.06 2.97 -17.46
N LEU A 138 6.06 3.15 -16.61
CA LEU A 138 6.20 2.48 -15.32
C LEU A 138 5.78 3.45 -14.22
N CYS A 139 4.73 3.10 -13.47
CA CYS A 139 4.06 4.02 -12.56
C CYS A 139 4.03 3.47 -11.12
N PHE A 140 4.40 4.30 -10.16
CA PHE A 140 4.24 4.04 -8.73
C PHE A 140 3.73 5.31 -8.01
N PRO A 141 2.60 5.27 -7.30
CA PRO A 141 2.17 6.41 -6.52
C PRO A 141 3.01 6.59 -5.25
N VAL A 142 3.74 5.56 -4.80
CA VAL A 142 4.54 5.44 -3.55
C VAL A 142 3.78 5.61 -2.23
N LYS A 143 2.74 6.45 -2.19
CA LYS A 143 1.75 6.59 -1.12
C LYS A 143 0.36 6.68 -1.76
N LEU A 144 -0.68 6.16 -1.10
CA LEU A 144 -2.04 6.24 -1.63
C LEU A 144 -2.49 7.70 -1.85
N SER A 145 -2.07 8.62 -0.97
CA SER A 145 -2.35 10.06 -1.08
C SER A 145 -1.77 10.72 -2.34
N LEU A 146 -0.80 10.08 -3.00
CA LEU A 146 -0.14 10.57 -4.21
C LEU A 146 -0.70 9.93 -5.48
N ALA A 147 -1.77 9.13 -5.39
CA ALA A 147 -2.46 8.59 -6.56
C ALA A 147 -2.99 9.68 -7.52
N PRO A 148 -3.59 10.80 -7.06
CA PRO A 148 -3.98 11.89 -7.96
C PRO A 148 -2.77 12.52 -8.66
N ARG A 149 -1.69 12.74 -7.90
CA ARG A 149 -0.44 13.29 -8.42
C ARG A 149 0.19 12.41 -9.50
N LEU A 150 0.13 11.08 -9.34
CA LEU A 150 0.52 10.14 -10.40
C LEU A 150 -0.34 10.31 -11.67
N GLY A 151 -1.63 10.57 -11.51
CA GLY A 151 -2.54 10.90 -12.60
C GLY A 151 -2.11 12.13 -13.38
N ASP A 152 -1.72 13.20 -12.68
CA ASP A 152 -1.23 14.43 -13.32
C ASP A 152 0.05 14.17 -14.13
N LEU A 153 1.02 13.45 -13.55
CA LEU A 153 2.25 13.07 -14.24
C LEU A 153 1.95 12.24 -15.49
N PHE A 154 1.01 11.30 -15.39
CA PHE A 154 0.59 10.48 -16.51
C PHE A 154 -0.05 11.32 -17.62
N LEU A 155 -1.00 12.19 -17.30
CA LEU A 155 -1.66 13.06 -18.27
C LEU A 155 -0.68 13.98 -18.97
N SER A 156 0.26 14.56 -18.22
CA SER A 156 1.35 15.39 -18.77
C SER A 156 2.21 14.62 -19.77
N GLU A 157 2.61 13.39 -19.42
CA GLU A 157 3.44 12.54 -20.29
C GLU A 157 2.72 12.18 -21.60
N VAL A 158 1.42 11.86 -21.53
CA VAL A 158 0.67 11.42 -22.72
C VAL A 158 0.14 12.58 -23.57
N ALA A 159 0.03 13.80 -23.03
CA ALA A 159 -0.49 14.96 -23.77
C ALA A 159 0.33 15.30 -25.02
N GLY A 160 1.64 15.04 -25.00
CA GLY A 160 2.53 15.25 -26.14
C GLY A 160 2.57 14.08 -27.14
N LEU A 161 1.96 12.94 -26.80
CA LEU A 161 1.99 11.76 -27.64
C LEU A 161 0.93 11.89 -28.74
N LYS A 162 1.39 11.86 -30.00
CA LYS A 162 0.49 11.69 -31.14
C LYS A 162 0.19 10.20 -31.27
N PRO A 163 -1.08 9.76 -31.19
CA PRO A 163 -1.42 8.38 -31.49
C PRO A 163 -0.97 8.08 -32.91
N VAL A 164 0.02 7.20 -33.07
CA VAL A 164 0.37 6.67 -34.39
C VAL A 164 -0.67 5.60 -34.68
N ALA A 165 -1.38 5.73 -35.81
CA ALA A 165 -2.28 4.68 -36.27
C ALA A 165 -1.49 3.37 -36.32
N SER A 166 -2.01 2.33 -35.65
CA SER A 166 -1.36 1.03 -35.63
C SER A 166 -1.15 0.55 -37.08
N PRO A 167 0.05 0.04 -37.45
CA PRO A 167 0.27 -0.54 -38.78
C PRO A 167 -0.59 -1.79 -39.02
N ARG A 168 -1.26 -2.31 -37.99
CA ARG A 168 -2.39 -3.22 -38.16
C ARG A 168 -3.62 -2.43 -38.62
N ALA A 169 -3.66 -2.13 -39.92
CA ALA A 169 -4.88 -1.86 -40.68
C ALA A 169 -5.73 -3.14 -40.84
N GLY A 170 -5.87 -3.91 -39.75
CA GLY A 170 -6.87 -4.95 -39.58
C GLY A 170 -7.61 -4.54 -38.32
N ALA A 171 -8.69 -3.79 -38.51
CA ALA A 171 -9.69 -3.43 -37.54
C ALA A 171 -9.46 -4.06 -36.14
N CYS A 172 -8.74 -3.36 -35.26
CA CYS A 172 -9.14 -3.40 -33.86
C CYS A 172 -10.43 -2.57 -33.80
N VAL A 173 -11.50 -3.10 -34.41
CA VAL A 173 -12.82 -2.86 -33.87
C VAL A 173 -12.64 -3.31 -32.44
N VAL A 174 -12.82 -2.41 -31.48
CA VAL A 174 -13.23 -2.84 -30.15
C VAL A 174 -14.56 -3.53 -30.41
N GLN A 175 -14.53 -4.80 -30.83
CA GLN A 175 -15.70 -5.64 -30.92
C GLN A 175 -16.21 -5.60 -29.50
N GLY A 176 -17.38 -4.97 -29.31
CA GLY A 176 -17.76 -4.35 -28.04
C GLY A 176 -17.33 -5.21 -26.86
N GLU A 177 -16.53 -4.63 -25.96
CA GLU A 177 -16.05 -5.20 -24.70
C GLU A 177 -16.18 -6.73 -24.64
N GLN A 178 -15.42 -7.44 -25.48
CA GLN A 178 -15.49 -8.90 -25.59
C GLN A 178 -15.20 -9.54 -24.23
N ASP A 179 -16.23 -10.13 -23.62
CA ASP A 179 -16.25 -11.14 -22.54
C ASP A 179 -15.03 -11.18 -21.59
N ALA A 180 -14.50 -10.02 -21.23
CA ALA A 180 -13.58 -9.93 -20.11
C ALA A 180 -14.37 -10.40 -18.88
N PRO A 181 -13.81 -11.27 -18.02
CA PRO A 181 -14.52 -11.76 -16.84
C PRO A 181 -15.03 -10.56 -16.05
N ARG A 182 -16.35 -10.35 -16.07
CA ARG A 182 -17.01 -9.13 -15.58
C ARG A 182 -16.96 -8.97 -14.06
N GLN A 183 -16.50 -10.00 -13.35
CA GLN A 183 -16.35 -9.97 -11.91
C GLN A 183 -14.87 -9.95 -11.55
N LEU A 184 -14.32 -8.75 -11.45
CA LEU A 184 -13.22 -8.52 -10.53
C LEU A 184 -13.81 -8.68 -9.12
N GLU A 185 -13.38 -9.71 -8.40
CA GLU A 185 -13.74 -9.82 -6.98
C GLU A 185 -13.12 -8.65 -6.23
N LEU A 186 -13.95 -7.90 -5.51
CA LEU A 186 -13.48 -6.82 -4.65
C LEU A 186 -12.67 -7.42 -3.50
N ALA A 187 -11.47 -6.90 -3.29
CA ALA A 187 -10.61 -7.34 -2.20
C ALA A 187 -11.32 -7.18 -0.84
N ARG A 188 -11.29 -8.24 -0.03
CA ARG A 188 -11.81 -8.21 1.34
C ARG A 188 -10.81 -7.60 2.30
N ARG A 189 -11.31 -7.02 3.40
CA ARG A 189 -10.46 -6.50 4.48
C ARG A 189 -9.81 -7.66 5.24
N PRO A 190 -8.60 -7.50 5.80
CA PRO A 190 -7.91 -8.58 6.53
C PRO A 190 -8.64 -9.09 7.78
N TRP A 191 -9.59 -8.32 8.30
CA TRP A 191 -10.38 -8.64 9.49
C TRP A 191 -11.83 -9.03 9.19
N ALA A 192 -12.19 -9.09 7.89
CA ALA A 192 -13.52 -9.50 7.41
C ALA A 192 -13.68 -11.02 7.39
#